data_AF-A0A378R019-F1
#
_entry.id   AF-A0A378R019-F1
#
_cell.length_a   1.000
_cell.length_b   1.000
_cell.length_c   1.000
_cell.angle_alpha   90.00
_cell.angle_beta   90.00
_cell.angle_gamma   90.00
#
_symmetry.space_group_name_H-M   'P 1'
#
loop_
_entity.id
_entity.type
_entity.pdbx_description
1 polymer ?
#
loop_
_entity_poly.entity_id
_entity_poly.type
_entity_poly.pdbx_seq_one_letter_code
_entity_poly.pdbx_strand_id
1 'polypeptide(L)'
;MNKIKQISEKILTLCETPNTALKAIHLIISHGGAGELAWQVVYNRVLADGDVDGAYYLASFAQKVDDLPFEVLPLLRLVMASNDELMKQALLDKMPDEACANLNTLLADDTQKDLNF
;
A
#
# COMPACT_ATOMS: atom_id res chain seq x y z
N MET A 1 -7.44 -22.80 -17.66
CA MET A 1 -7.09 -22.31 -16.31
C MET A 1 -7.33 -20.81 -16.28
N ASN A 2 -7.99 -20.26 -15.25
CA ASN A 2 -8.26 -18.83 -15.16
C ASN A 2 -6.93 -18.06 -14.96
N LYS A 3 -6.59 -17.13 -15.86
CA LYS A 3 -5.33 -16.36 -15.81
C LYS A 3 -5.15 -15.62 -14.48
N ILE A 4 -6.23 -15.09 -13.91
CA ILE A 4 -6.21 -14.43 -12.60
C ILE A 4 -5.79 -15.40 -11.50
N LYS A 5 -6.29 -16.65 -11.54
CA LYS A 5 -5.95 -17.66 -10.53
C LYS A 5 -4.45 -17.99 -10.54
N GLN A 6 -3.87 -18.19 -11.72
CA GLN A 6 -2.43 -18.49 -11.86
C GLN A 6 -1.54 -17.34 -11.36
N ILE A 7 -1.96 -16.10 -11.62
CA ILE A 7 -1.22 -14.92 -11.18
C ILE A 7 -1.34 -14.74 -9.67
N SER A 8 -2.53 -14.93 -9.09
CA SER A 8 -2.71 -14.90 -7.65
C SER A 8 -1.79 -15.92 -6.95
N GLU A 9 -1.77 -17.17 -7.39
CA GLU A 9 -0.91 -18.22 -6.82
C GLU A 9 0.58 -17.84 -6.90
N LYS A 10 1.01 -17.26 -8.01
CA LYS A 10 2.39 -16.78 -8.18
C LYS A 10 2.74 -15.62 -7.23
N ILE A 11 1.80 -14.70 -7.01
CA ILE A 11 1.97 -13.57 -6.10
C ILE A 11 2.07 -14.05 -4.65
N LEU A 12 1.20 -14.99 -4.26
CA LEU A 12 1.23 -15.64 -2.95
C LEU A 12 2.62 -16.19 -2.63
N THR A 13 3.16 -17.03 -3.50
CA THR A 13 4.51 -17.59 -3.33
C THR A 13 5.60 -16.53 -3.35
N LEU A 14 5.45 -15.49 -4.19
CA LEU A 14 6.45 -14.44 -4.28
C LEU A 14 6.56 -13.64 -2.97
N CYS A 15 5.42 -13.27 -2.39
CA CYS A 15 5.34 -12.47 -1.17
C CYS A 15 5.76 -13.20 0.12
N GLU A 16 6.01 -14.52 0.06
CA GLU A 16 6.66 -15.26 1.16
C GLU A 16 8.12 -14.83 1.36
N THR A 17 8.75 -14.22 0.34
CA THR A 17 10.14 -13.76 0.40
C THR A 17 10.20 -12.23 0.61
N PRO A 18 11.06 -11.72 1.51
CA PRO A 18 11.27 -10.27 1.68
C PRO A 18 11.71 -9.54 0.42
N ASN A 19 11.44 -8.24 0.34
CA ASN A 19 11.80 -7.33 -0.75
C ASN A 19 11.21 -7.72 -2.12
N THR A 20 10.04 -8.34 -2.12
CA THR A 20 9.36 -8.78 -3.36
C THR A 20 8.06 -8.04 -3.65
N ALA A 21 7.62 -7.17 -2.74
CA ALA A 21 6.38 -6.42 -2.85
C ALA A 21 6.25 -5.67 -4.19
N LEU A 22 7.23 -4.84 -4.56
CA LEU A 22 7.21 -4.10 -5.82
C LEU A 22 7.11 -5.01 -7.06
N LYS A 23 7.80 -6.16 -7.04
CA LYS A 23 7.73 -7.15 -8.12
C LYS A 23 6.34 -7.79 -8.22
N ALA A 24 5.70 -8.02 -7.08
CA ALA A 24 4.33 -8.52 -7.03
C ALA A 24 3.33 -7.48 -7.54
N ILE A 25 3.48 -6.19 -7.17
CA ILE A 25 2.68 -5.08 -7.71
C ILE A 25 2.78 -5.01 -9.24
N HIS A 26 4.00 -5.07 -9.79
CA HIS A 26 4.20 -5.08 -11.24
C HIS A 26 3.53 -6.29 -11.92
N LEU A 27 3.56 -7.46 -11.28
CA LEU A 27 2.87 -8.65 -11.80
C LEU A 27 1.36 -8.45 -11.85
N ILE A 28 0.76 -7.87 -10.80
CA ILE A 28 -0.67 -7.58 -10.77
C ILE A 28 -1.06 -6.63 -11.91
N ILE A 29 -0.34 -5.51 -12.05
CA ILE A 29 -0.64 -4.47 -13.04
C ILE A 29 -0.49 -5.03 -14.46
N SER A 30 0.60 -5.74 -14.74
CA SER A 30 0.88 -6.30 -16.08
C SER A 30 -0.16 -7.33 -16.53
N HIS A 31 -0.88 -7.96 -15.60
CA HIS A 31 -1.91 -8.96 -15.90
C HIS A 31 -3.33 -8.40 -15.79
N GLY A 32 -3.49 -7.10 -15.55
CA GLY A 32 -4.79 -6.44 -15.45
C GLY A 32 -5.54 -6.75 -14.15
N GLY A 33 -4.85 -7.23 -13.12
CA GLY A 33 -5.44 -7.55 -11.82
C GLY A 33 -5.01 -8.89 -11.25
N ALA A 34 -5.39 -9.11 -9.99
CA ALA A 34 -5.24 -10.37 -9.27
C ALA A 34 -6.44 -10.53 -8.32
N GLY A 35 -6.56 -11.72 -7.72
CA GLY A 35 -7.58 -11.96 -6.70
C GLY A 35 -7.33 -11.16 -5.42
N GLU A 36 -8.37 -10.97 -4.62
CA GLU A 36 -8.35 -10.21 -3.37
C GLU A 36 -7.19 -10.60 -2.43
N LEU A 37 -7.03 -11.90 -2.18
CA LEU A 37 -5.97 -12.43 -1.32
C LEU A 37 -4.57 -12.07 -1.84
N ALA A 38 -4.38 -11.96 -3.16
CA ALA A 38 -3.10 -11.58 -3.75
C ALA A 38 -2.75 -10.12 -3.44
N TRP A 39 -3.75 -9.22 -3.42
CA TRP A 39 -3.54 -7.84 -2.99
C TRP A 39 -3.21 -7.75 -1.49
N GLN A 40 -3.88 -8.54 -0.65
CA GLN A 40 -3.63 -8.58 0.79
C GLN A 40 -2.20 -9.04 1.13
N VAL A 41 -1.70 -10.09 0.48
CA VAL A 41 -0.33 -10.56 0.73
C VAL A 41 0.73 -9.57 0.25
N VAL A 42 0.46 -8.84 -0.84
CA VAL A 42 1.33 -7.76 -1.31
C VAL A 42 1.35 -6.63 -0.30
N TYR A 43 0.18 -6.20 0.18
CA TYR A 43 0.05 -5.18 1.23
C TYR A 43 0.84 -5.58 2.50
N ASN A 44 0.66 -6.81 2.97
CA ASN A 44 1.39 -7.30 4.14
C ASN A 44 2.91 -7.31 3.91
N ARG A 45 3.35 -7.68 2.71
CA ARG A 45 4.78 -7.68 2.35
C ARG A 45 5.35 -6.27 2.30
N VAL A 46 4.61 -5.30 1.74
CA VAL A 46 4.99 -3.87 1.73
C VAL A 46 5.23 -3.37 3.15
N LEU A 47 4.28 -3.61 4.06
CA LEU A 47 4.42 -3.17 5.44
C LEU A 47 5.54 -3.89 6.18
N ALA A 48 5.68 -5.20 5.97
CA ALA A 48 6.73 -5.99 6.60
C ALA A 48 8.14 -5.66 6.10
N ASP A 49 8.28 -5.19 4.85
CA ASP A 49 9.56 -4.73 4.28
C ASP A 49 9.87 -3.28 4.63
N GLY A 50 8.89 -2.48 5.06
CA GLY A 50 9.07 -1.03 5.09
C GLY A 50 9.23 -0.45 3.68
N ASP A 51 8.62 -1.07 2.67
CA ASP A 51 8.80 -0.72 1.26
C ASP A 51 8.04 0.58 0.92
N VAL A 52 8.77 1.70 0.92
CA VAL A 52 8.24 3.05 0.64
C VAL A 52 7.67 3.14 -0.77
N ASP A 53 8.35 2.58 -1.77
CA ASP A 53 7.89 2.60 -3.15
C ASP A 53 6.60 1.78 -3.30
N GLY A 54 6.57 0.59 -2.71
CA GLY A 54 5.39 -0.26 -2.67
C GLY A 54 4.21 0.42 -1.98
N ALA A 55 4.46 1.10 -0.86
CA ALA A 55 3.44 1.85 -0.13
C ALA A 55 2.88 3.01 -0.95
N TYR A 56 3.74 3.78 -1.63
CA TYR A 56 3.31 4.85 -2.53
C TYR A 56 2.44 4.33 -3.68
N TYR A 57 2.81 3.19 -4.28
CA TYR A 57 2.02 2.58 -5.33
C TYR A 57 0.64 2.15 -4.85
N LEU A 58 0.55 1.44 -3.73
CA LEU A 58 -0.73 0.98 -3.18
C LEU A 58 -1.61 2.15 -2.72
N ALA A 59 -1.02 3.17 -2.09
CA ALA A 59 -1.74 4.38 -1.68
C ALA A 59 -2.24 5.19 -2.89
N SER A 60 -1.44 5.29 -3.96
CA SER A 60 -1.85 5.94 -5.21
C SER A 60 -2.94 5.14 -5.95
N PHE A 61 -2.88 3.82 -5.87
CA PHE A 61 -3.91 2.94 -6.44
C PHE A 61 -5.23 3.09 -5.69
N ALA A 62 -5.17 3.21 -4.37
CA ALA A 62 -6.33 3.42 -3.51
C ALA A 62 -7.15 4.67 -3.87
N GLN A 63 -6.53 5.72 -4.41
CA GLN A 63 -7.25 6.92 -4.87
C GLN A 63 -8.13 6.68 -6.10
N LYS A 64 -8.00 5.53 -6.77
CA LYS A 64 -8.68 5.22 -8.04
C LYS A 64 -9.71 4.09 -7.91
N VAL A 65 -9.82 3.47 -6.73
CA VAL A 65 -10.61 2.26 -6.52
C VAL A 65 -11.37 2.38 -5.20
N ASP A 66 -12.69 2.20 -5.25
CA ASP A 66 -13.57 2.36 -4.08
C ASP A 66 -13.57 1.13 -3.15
N ASP A 67 -13.40 -0.08 -3.70
CA ASP A 67 -13.46 -1.34 -2.95
C ASP A 67 -12.06 -1.96 -2.80
N LEU A 68 -11.33 -1.51 -1.78
CA LEU A 68 -9.95 -1.91 -1.53
C LEU A 68 -9.90 -3.07 -0.53
N PRO A 69 -9.11 -4.12 -0.81
CA PRO A 69 -8.95 -5.25 0.10
C PRO A 69 -7.90 -5.01 1.19
N PHE A 70 -7.50 -3.76 1.42
CA PHE A 70 -6.47 -3.36 2.38
C PHE A 70 -6.70 -1.92 2.88
N GLU A 71 -6.06 -1.57 4.00
CA GLU A 71 -6.15 -0.25 4.60
C GLU A 71 -5.11 0.70 4.01
N VAL A 72 -5.51 1.96 3.77
CA VAL A 72 -4.65 2.96 3.12
C VAL A 72 -3.78 3.71 4.12
N LEU A 73 -4.24 3.91 5.36
CA LEU A 73 -3.55 4.71 6.37
C LEU A 73 -2.12 4.21 6.70
N PRO A 74 -1.88 2.89 6.87
CA PRO A 74 -0.52 2.39 7.14
C PRO A 74 0.45 2.67 5.99
N LEU A 75 -0.04 2.65 4.75
CA LEU A 75 0.76 2.95 3.55
C LEU A 75 1.11 4.44 3.50
N LEU A 76 0.13 5.31 3.75
CA LEU A 76 0.36 6.75 3.82
C LEU A 76 1.40 7.10 4.88
N ARG A 77 1.33 6.48 6.06
CA ARG A 77 2.34 6.66 7.13
C ARG A 77 3.74 6.34 6.66
N LEU A 78 3.89 5.21 5.99
CA LEU A 78 5.18 4.73 5.51
C LEU A 78 5.77 5.71 4.48
N VAL A 79 4.95 6.23 3.56
CA VAL A 79 5.39 7.25 2.58
C VAL A 79 5.70 8.59 3.25
N MET A 80 4.86 9.05 4.18
CA MET A 80 5.04 10.34 4.86
C MET A 80 6.24 10.33 5.83
N ALA A 81 6.58 9.16 6.38
CA ALA A 81 7.78 8.96 7.20
C ALA A 81 9.07 8.85 6.38
N SER A 82 8.98 8.72 5.05
CA SER A 82 10.17 8.67 4.19
C SER A 82 10.91 10.01 4.14
N ASN A 83 12.14 10.03 3.65
CA ASN A 83 12.88 11.29 3.40
C ASN A 83 12.68 11.84 1.98
N ASP A 84 11.77 11.25 1.19
CA ASP A 84 11.51 11.66 -0.18
C ASP A 84 10.37 12.67 -0.25
N GLU A 85 10.73 13.96 -0.21
CA GLU A 85 9.77 15.07 -0.27
C GLU A 85 9.01 15.14 -1.61
N LEU A 86 9.62 14.68 -2.72
CA LEU A 86 8.96 14.66 -4.02
C LEU A 86 7.86 13.59 -4.06
N MET A 87 8.15 12.41 -3.52
CA MET A 87 7.16 11.34 -3.42
C MET A 87 5.99 11.71 -2.51
N LYS A 88 6.28 12.37 -1.38
CA LYS A 88 5.24 12.89 -0.47
C LYS A 88 4.32 13.87 -1.21
N GLN A 89 4.90 14.88 -1.87
CA GLN A 89 4.11 15.88 -2.58
C GLN A 89 3.29 15.22 -3.70
N ALA A 90 3.89 14.32 -4.48
CA ALA A 90 3.19 13.62 -5.55
C ALA A 90 2.02 12.76 -5.06
N LEU A 91 2.10 12.24 -3.83
CA LEU A 91 1.02 11.51 -3.19
C LEU A 91 -0.09 12.45 -2.72
N LEU A 92 0.27 13.56 -2.06
CA LEU A 92 -0.68 14.58 -1.61
C LEU A 92 -1.46 15.17 -2.80
N ASP A 93 -0.79 15.43 -3.92
CA ASP A 93 -1.43 15.94 -5.15
C ASP A 93 -2.48 14.99 -5.75
N LYS A 94 -2.44 13.70 -5.38
CA LYS A 94 -3.40 12.67 -5.83
C LYS A 94 -4.56 12.47 -4.86
N MET A 95 -4.45 12.98 -3.64
CA MET A 95 -5.46 12.82 -2.61
C MET A 95 -6.48 13.97 -2.65
N PRO A 96 -7.74 13.73 -2.26
CA PRO A 96 -8.71 14.80 -2.10
C PRO A 96 -8.25 15.83 -1.07
N ASP A 97 -8.53 17.12 -1.29
CA ASP A 97 -8.12 18.22 -0.41
C ASP A 97 -8.57 17.99 1.05
N GLU A 98 -9.76 17.43 1.27
CA GLU A 98 -10.28 17.09 2.60
C GLU A 98 -9.47 15.99 3.30
N ALA A 99 -8.96 15.01 2.54
CA ALA A 99 -8.12 13.95 3.08
C ALA A 99 -6.72 14.47 3.42
N CYS A 100 -6.18 15.37 2.59
CA CYS A 100 -4.92 16.07 2.85
C CYS A 100 -4.99 16.96 4.09
N ALA A 101 -6.08 17.71 4.26
CA ALA A 101 -6.27 18.60 5.41
C ALA A 101 -6.31 17.82 6.75
N ASN A 102 -6.89 16.62 6.74
CA ASN A 102 -7.01 15.78 7.94
C ASN A 102 -5.83 14.82 8.13
N LEU A 103 -4.87 14.78 7.21
CA LEU A 103 -3.78 13.82 7.21
C LEU A 103 -2.94 13.94 8.48
N ASN A 104 -2.61 15.16 8.91
CA ASN A 104 -1.83 15.39 10.13
C ASN A 104 -2.52 14.85 11.39
N THR A 105 -3.85 14.96 11.47
CA THR A 105 -4.64 14.41 12.57
C THR A 105 -4.66 12.87 12.52
N LEU A 106 -4.85 12.29 11.33
CA LEU A 106 -4.89 10.84 11.11
C LEU A 106 -3.53 10.15 11.33
N LEU A 107 -2.43 10.88 11.09
CA LEU A 107 -1.07 10.42 11.38
C LEU A 107 -0.70 10.57 12.86
N ALA A 108 -1.34 11.50 13.60
CA ALA A 108 -1.08 11.75 15.01
C ALA A 108 -1.87 10.84 15.97
N ASP A 109 -3.03 10.31 15.57
CA ASP A 109 -3.94 9.60 16.48
C ASP A 109 -3.44 8.25 17.04
N ASP A 110 -2.33 7.69 16.53
CA ASP A 110 -1.74 6.46 17.10
C ASP A 110 -0.59 6.68 18.10
N THR A 111 -0.08 7.90 18.29
CA THR A 111 0.93 8.15 19.34
C THR A 111 0.33 8.24 20.75
N GLN A 112 -1.00 8.12 20.91
CA GLN A 112 -1.66 8.19 22.22
C GLN A 112 -2.17 6.84 22.78
N LYS A 113 -2.01 5.71 22.09
CA LYS A 113 -2.42 4.40 22.64
C LYS A 113 -1.38 3.70 23.52
N ASP A 114 -0.12 4.15 23.51
CA ASP A 114 0.97 3.47 24.22
C ASP A 114 1.38 4.12 25.57
N LEU A 115 0.58 5.02 26.13
CA LEU A 115 0.84 5.66 27.44
C LEU A 115 -0.25 5.40 28.48
N ASN A 116 -0.80 4.19 28.52
CA ASN A 116 -1.61 3.71 29.64
C ASN A 116 -1.16 2.32 30.09
N PHE A 117 0.00 2.24 30.76
CA PHE A 117 0.31 1.21 31.76
C PHE A 117 1.14 1.81 32.89
#